data_AF-K2H5J7-F1
#
_entry.id   AF-K2H5J7-F1
#
_cell.length_a   1.000
_cell.length_b   1.000
_cell.length_c   1.000
_cell.angle_alpha   90.00
_cell.angle_beta   90.00
_cell.angle_gamma   90.00
#
_symmetry.space_group_name_H-M   'P 1'
#
loop_
_entity.id
_entity.type
_entity.pdbx_description
1 polymer ?
#
loop_
_entity_poly.entity_id
_entity_poly.type
_entity_poly.pdbx_seq_one_letter_code
_entity_poly.pdbx_strand_id
1 'polypeptide(L)'
;MPARTVVFTNVKKYDGKETRYLRPGEYIQMSGRAGRRGKDDQGTVILMVDQKIEPTVLKNMIFGKADPLTSSFYLGYNMLLNLMKLEAADPEGLISKSFRQFQTNNKLPELQKKLKELEEKEKTYIFTQEDIVKPLYHLKLAIDQHNENIHEAIYKEAVLLPFLVDGRLVHIVDKNTLFDFGWVPVLADRKRKVGTVSVIVSLKKGALQPTPGELGKGGNAGITSFNIECISEVSTLRLGLPDNVRDNLDTFLFKINNAIKKKYPDFNLPVLDPINDMKITDQNVIESIKKIKELKERWKQVQWDDITRKEFDMFVERENIREEISVLRSTVVQSKDVILKDELRGMRRVLKRLGYVSEDDIIQTKGRVAAELSAGNELLLTELLFSGVFSTLNAKQATALLGCFVLDEKPKEQVQPPKDLEESFALIITNATRIANIMADCRLNINVNKYIEQFRPTMLPIVESWCDGMTFAQLIQGSELFEGSIIRGMRRLEELLVQMTDASKFMGNPDLAKKFEEGVTLIKRDIIFAASLYI
;
A
#
# COMPACT_ATOMS: atom_id res chain seq x y z
N MET A 1 17.54 12.69 25.95
CA MET A 1 17.02 13.11 27.26
C MET A 1 16.13 11.99 27.83
N PRO A 2 16.50 11.31 28.93
CA PRO A 2 15.66 10.31 29.61
C PRO A 2 14.71 10.94 30.65
N ALA A 3 13.61 10.25 30.95
CA ALA A 3 12.60 10.64 31.93
C ALA A 3 12.31 9.49 32.91
N ARG A 4 11.65 9.75 34.05
CA ARG A 4 11.25 8.67 34.99
C ARG A 4 10.12 7.81 34.42
N THR A 5 9.16 8.46 33.75
CA THR A 5 7.95 7.83 33.23
C THR A 5 7.73 8.23 31.77
N VAL A 6 7.33 7.28 30.93
CA VAL A 6 6.86 7.51 29.56
C VAL A 6 5.39 7.13 29.47
N VAL A 7 4.59 8.02 28.87
CA VAL A 7 3.15 7.78 28.69
C VAL A 7 2.85 7.79 27.19
N PHE A 8 2.29 6.69 26.70
CA PHE A 8 1.78 6.57 25.34
C PHE A 8 0.29 6.96 25.36
N THR A 9 -0.05 8.08 24.74
CA THR A 9 -1.43 8.55 24.60
C THR A 9 -2.19 7.78 23.52
N ASN A 10 -1.48 7.23 22.54
CA ASN A 10 -2.05 6.43 21.46
C ASN A 10 -1.07 5.31 21.08
N VAL A 11 -1.62 4.15 20.70
CA VAL A 11 -0.90 2.97 20.20
C VAL A 11 -0.76 2.96 18.68
N LYS A 12 -1.43 3.90 17.99
CA LYS A 12 -1.38 4.07 16.54
C LYS A 12 -0.59 5.32 16.19
N LYS A 13 0.10 5.27 15.06
CA LYS A 13 0.88 6.36 14.46
C LYS A 13 0.53 6.48 12.98
N TYR A 14 0.45 7.71 12.49
CA TYR A 14 0.31 8.00 11.07
C TYR A 14 1.70 8.12 10.42
N ASP A 15 1.98 7.26 9.45
CA ASP A 15 3.27 7.21 8.74
C ASP A 15 3.26 8.04 7.44
N GLY A 16 2.29 8.93 7.27
CA GLY A 16 2.12 9.71 6.03
C GLY A 16 1.23 9.05 4.98
N LYS A 17 0.93 7.75 5.12
CA LYS A 17 0.05 6.98 4.22
C LYS A 17 -1.14 6.37 4.95
N GLU A 18 -0.86 5.68 6.05
CA GLU A 18 -1.87 4.97 6.83
C GLU A 18 -1.64 5.17 8.32
N THR A 19 -2.70 4.98 9.09
CA THR A 19 -2.64 4.96 10.56
C THR A 19 -2.46 3.51 11.00
N ARG A 20 -1.24 3.15 11.39
CA ARG A 20 -0.88 1.78 11.80
C ARG A 20 -0.50 1.71 13.27
N TYR A 21 -0.53 0.51 13.84
CA TYR A 21 0.00 0.28 15.18
C TYR A 21 1.52 0.52 15.22
N LEU A 22 2.00 0.95 16.39
CA LEU A 22 3.44 1.07 16.65
C LEU A 22 4.13 -0.27 16.44
N ARG A 23 5.27 -0.24 15.75
CA ARG A 23 6.12 -1.42 15.62
C ARG A 23 6.86 -1.68 16.93
N PRO A 24 7.29 -2.93 17.19
CA PRO A 24 8.01 -3.26 18.42
C PRO A 24 9.29 -2.43 18.57
N GLY A 25 10.02 -2.18 17.47
CA GLY A 25 11.21 -1.32 17.49
C GLY A 25 10.92 0.11 17.91
N GLU A 26 9.83 0.70 17.39
CA GLU A 26 9.38 2.05 17.77
C GLU A 26 8.96 2.12 19.24
N TYR A 27 8.22 1.10 19.71
CA TYR A 27 7.83 0.98 21.11
C TYR A 27 9.05 0.87 22.03
N ILE A 28 10.01 0.00 21.74
CA ILE A 28 11.25 -0.18 22.51
C ILE A 28 12.05 1.13 22.56
N GLN A 29 12.18 1.84 21.43
CA GLN A 29 12.93 3.10 21.35
C GLN A 29 12.29 4.21 22.20
N MET A 30 10.96 4.32 22.20
CA MET A 30 10.23 5.32 22.97
C MET A 30 10.15 4.96 24.46
N SER A 31 9.80 3.72 24.78
CA SER A 31 9.68 3.22 26.17
C SER A 31 11.04 3.19 26.88
N GLY A 32 12.13 2.92 26.16
CA GLY A 32 13.50 2.97 26.68
C GLY A 32 13.97 4.37 27.12
N ARG A 33 13.16 5.42 26.93
CA ARG A 33 13.39 6.73 27.56
C ARG A 33 12.96 6.78 29.02
N ALA A 34 12.22 5.78 29.52
CA ALA A 34 11.82 5.67 30.92
C ALA A 34 12.94 5.10 31.80
N GLY A 35 13.14 5.67 32.98
CA GLY A 35 14.19 5.32 33.94
C GLY A 35 15.49 6.07 33.69
N ARG A 36 15.88 6.95 34.62
CA ARG A 36 17.14 7.69 34.55
C ARG A 36 18.22 6.94 35.34
N ARG A 37 19.33 6.62 34.64
CA ARG A 37 20.47 5.92 35.23
C ARG A 37 20.97 6.63 36.50
N GLY A 38 21.01 5.89 37.61
CA GLY A 38 21.49 6.40 38.91
C GLY A 38 20.52 7.32 39.66
N LYS A 39 19.30 7.53 39.17
CA LYS A 39 18.28 8.36 39.84
C LYS A 39 16.96 7.64 40.10
N ASP A 40 16.56 6.73 39.22
CA ASP A 40 15.32 5.98 39.33
C ASP A 40 15.65 4.47 39.41
N ASP A 41 14.98 3.74 40.32
CA ASP A 41 15.16 2.29 40.47
C ASP A 41 14.60 1.51 39.27
N GLN A 42 13.50 2.01 38.70
CA GLN A 42 12.79 1.42 37.56
C GLN A 42 12.17 2.51 36.68
N GLY A 43 12.05 2.23 35.39
CA GLY A 43 11.29 3.07 34.44
C GLY A 43 9.82 2.67 34.40
N THR A 44 8.91 3.63 34.49
CA THR A 44 7.46 3.37 34.36
C THR A 44 6.97 3.69 32.95
N VAL A 45 6.24 2.76 32.33
CA VAL A 45 5.65 2.96 31.00
C VAL A 45 4.14 2.77 31.11
N ILE A 46 3.37 3.80 30.76
CA ILE A 46 1.90 3.78 30.81
C ILE A 46 1.37 3.81 29.39
N LEU A 47 0.48 2.88 29.06
CA LEU A 47 -0.14 2.77 27.74
C LEU A 47 -1.63 3.10 27.84
N MET A 48 -2.08 4.17 27.19
CA MET A 48 -3.50 4.49 27.07
C MET A 48 -4.10 3.70 25.90
N VAL A 49 -5.16 2.94 26.18
CA VAL A 49 -5.87 2.13 25.18
C VAL A 49 -7.31 2.59 25.11
N ASP A 50 -7.67 3.26 24.02
CA ASP A 50 -8.98 3.84 23.75
C ASP A 50 -9.93 2.87 23.02
N GLN A 51 -9.37 1.94 22.24
CA GLN A 51 -10.12 1.01 21.38
C GLN A 51 -9.92 -0.45 21.80
N LYS A 52 -10.85 -1.33 21.39
CA LYS A 52 -10.65 -2.78 21.51
C LYS A 52 -9.49 -3.19 20.59
N ILE A 53 -8.31 -3.42 21.18
CA ILE A 53 -7.13 -3.93 20.51
C ILE A 53 -7.10 -5.45 20.67
N GLU A 54 -6.76 -6.16 19.61
CA GLU A 54 -6.55 -7.61 19.68
C GLU A 54 -5.33 -7.93 20.56
N PRO A 55 -5.42 -8.87 21.52
CA PRO A 55 -4.32 -9.18 22.43
C PRO A 55 -3.01 -9.57 21.74
N THR A 56 -3.10 -10.18 20.55
CA THR A 56 -1.96 -10.57 19.71
C THR A 56 -1.16 -9.35 19.25
N VAL A 57 -1.83 -8.31 18.76
CA VAL A 57 -1.22 -7.06 18.32
C VAL A 57 -0.51 -6.37 19.48
N LEU A 58 -1.15 -6.28 20.64
CA LEU A 58 -0.56 -5.65 21.82
C LEU A 58 0.65 -6.44 22.33
N LYS A 59 0.53 -7.77 22.39
CA LYS A 59 1.63 -8.66 22.79
C LYS A 59 2.83 -8.51 21.85
N ASN A 60 2.58 -8.47 20.54
CA ASN A 60 3.64 -8.26 19.55
C ASN A 60 4.28 -6.88 19.69
N MET A 61 3.51 -5.82 19.95
CA MET A 61 4.07 -4.48 20.15
C MET A 61 4.99 -4.39 21.37
N ILE A 62 4.61 -5.01 22.49
CA ILE A 62 5.34 -4.91 23.77
C ILE A 62 6.51 -5.90 23.84
N PHE A 63 6.28 -7.15 23.44
CA PHE A 63 7.25 -8.25 23.58
C PHE A 63 7.88 -8.66 22.25
N GLY A 64 7.53 -8.01 21.15
CA GLY A 64 8.11 -8.29 19.84
C GLY A 64 9.59 -7.94 19.78
N LYS A 65 10.27 -8.55 18.83
CA LYS A 65 11.68 -8.22 18.54
C LYS A 65 11.75 -6.90 17.79
N ALA A 66 12.85 -6.18 17.99
CA ALA A 66 13.15 -5.00 17.19
C ALA A 66 13.13 -5.35 15.69
N ASP A 67 12.62 -4.41 14.88
CA ASP A 67 12.51 -4.61 13.44
C ASP A 67 13.91 -4.79 12.83
N PRO A 68 14.07 -5.66 11.82
CA PRO A 68 15.32 -5.77 11.10
C PRO A 68 15.61 -4.45 10.38
N LEU A 69 16.87 -4.02 10.38
CA LEU A 69 17.31 -2.86 9.60
C LEU A 69 17.20 -3.20 8.11
N THR A 70 16.17 -2.71 7.42
CA THR A 70 15.99 -2.89 5.97
C THR A 70 16.51 -1.68 5.22
N SER A 71 17.28 -1.90 4.16
CA SER A 71 17.79 -0.81 3.31
C SER A 71 16.67 -0.08 2.57
N SER A 72 16.65 1.24 2.68
CA SER A 72 15.79 2.13 1.86
C SER A 72 16.54 2.72 0.67
N PHE A 73 17.66 2.11 0.24
CA PHE A 73 18.44 2.59 -0.90
C PHE A 73 17.58 2.74 -2.17
N TYR A 74 17.64 3.92 -2.78
CA TYR A 74 16.97 4.31 -4.02
C TYR A 74 17.96 5.07 -4.92
N LEU A 75 17.65 5.16 -6.21
CA LEU A 75 18.45 5.93 -7.16
C LEU A 75 17.94 7.37 -7.22
N GLY A 76 18.83 8.35 -7.03
CA GLY A 76 18.55 9.78 -7.25
C GLY A 76 19.29 10.32 -8.48
N TYR A 77 18.75 11.32 -9.17
CA TYR A 77 19.41 11.88 -10.35
C TYR A 77 20.69 12.62 -9.99
N ASN A 78 20.70 13.37 -8.88
CA ASN A 78 21.90 14.01 -8.36
C ASN A 78 23.03 12.99 -8.13
N MET A 79 22.71 11.84 -7.51
CA MET A 79 23.68 10.75 -7.31
C MET A 79 24.23 10.24 -8.64
N LEU A 80 23.36 9.98 -9.64
CA LEU A 80 23.79 9.48 -10.94
C LEU A 80 24.67 10.49 -11.69
N LEU A 81 24.30 11.77 -11.67
CA LEU A 81 25.08 12.84 -12.31
C LEU A 81 26.44 13.00 -11.64
N ASN A 82 26.51 12.93 -10.31
CA ASN A 82 27.78 12.99 -9.58
C ASN A 82 28.67 11.76 -9.86
N LEU A 83 28.08 10.57 -10.03
CA LEU A 83 28.85 9.39 -10.47
C LEU A 83 29.36 9.57 -11.90
N MET A 84 28.53 10.05 -12.83
CA MET A 84 28.93 10.28 -14.23
C MET A 84 29.97 11.40 -14.39
N LYS A 85 30.11 12.29 -13.40
CA LYS A 85 31.17 13.31 -13.34
C LYS A 85 32.55 12.69 -13.09
N LEU A 86 32.61 11.47 -12.53
CA LEU A 86 33.85 10.75 -12.22
C LEU A 86 34.10 9.67 -13.29
N GLU A 87 35.15 9.82 -14.10
CA GLU A 87 35.45 8.89 -15.20
C GLU A 87 35.63 7.43 -14.77
N ALA A 88 36.11 7.20 -13.54
CA ALA A 88 36.33 5.87 -12.98
C ALA A 88 35.12 5.28 -12.24
N ALA A 89 34.01 6.00 -12.14
CA ALA A 89 32.85 5.54 -11.38
C ALA A 89 31.97 4.61 -12.22
N ASP A 90 31.59 3.49 -11.62
CA ASP A 90 30.64 2.54 -12.18
C ASP A 90 29.34 2.55 -11.36
N PRO A 91 28.25 3.18 -11.86
CA PRO A 91 26.96 3.18 -11.19
C PRO A 91 26.41 1.78 -10.94
N GLU A 92 26.61 0.82 -11.85
CA GLU A 92 26.13 -0.56 -11.67
C GLU A 92 26.91 -1.24 -10.54
N GLY A 93 28.22 -1.05 -10.50
CA GLY A 93 29.11 -1.49 -9.42
C GLY A 93 28.68 -0.94 -8.05
N LEU A 94 28.30 0.34 -7.95
CA LEU A 94 27.80 0.92 -6.70
C LEU A 94 26.49 0.25 -6.24
N ILE A 95 25.55 0.03 -7.16
CA ILE A 95 24.29 -0.64 -6.85
C ILE A 95 24.54 -2.07 -6.38
N SER A 96 25.46 -2.78 -7.03
CA SER A 96 25.82 -4.16 -6.65
C SER A 96 26.39 -4.25 -5.22
N LYS A 97 27.07 -3.20 -4.76
CA LYS A 97 27.63 -3.07 -3.40
C LYS A 97 26.65 -2.46 -2.40
N SER A 98 25.43 -2.10 -2.82
CA SER A 98 24.45 -1.49 -1.93
C SER A 98 23.98 -2.46 -0.85
N PHE A 99 23.65 -1.94 0.35
CA PHE A 99 23.10 -2.77 1.43
C PHE A 99 21.78 -3.44 1.02
N ARG A 100 21.02 -2.83 0.09
CA ARG A 100 19.79 -3.42 -0.45
C ARG A 100 20.08 -4.67 -1.27
N GLN A 101 21.10 -4.63 -2.15
CA GLN A 101 21.54 -5.80 -2.90
C GLN A 101 22.08 -6.88 -1.96
N PHE A 102 22.89 -6.49 -0.97
CA PHE A 102 23.41 -7.42 0.03
C PHE A 102 22.29 -8.17 0.75
N GLN A 103 21.23 -7.49 1.17
CA GLN A 103 20.09 -8.12 1.85
C GLN A 103 19.32 -9.11 0.97
N THR A 104 19.13 -8.79 -0.32
CA THR A 104 18.49 -9.71 -1.27
C THR A 104 19.38 -10.93 -1.53
N ASN A 105 20.68 -10.71 -1.75
CA ASN A 105 21.64 -11.78 -1.95
C ASN A 105 21.75 -12.68 -0.72
N ASN A 106 21.64 -12.14 0.50
CA ASN A 106 21.71 -12.92 1.73
C ASN A 106 20.46 -13.80 1.96
N LYS A 107 19.31 -13.40 1.42
CA LYS A 107 18.07 -14.22 1.44
C LYS A 107 18.05 -15.28 0.34
N LEU A 108 18.84 -15.11 -0.72
CA LEU A 108 18.85 -15.99 -1.88
C LEU A 108 19.19 -17.46 -1.54
N PRO A 109 20.16 -17.79 -0.67
CA PRO A 109 20.45 -19.18 -0.29
C PRO A 109 19.27 -19.88 0.39
N GLU A 110 18.52 -19.16 1.24
CA GLU A 110 17.34 -19.69 1.92
C GLU A 110 16.23 -20.02 0.92
N LEU A 111 15.98 -19.11 -0.04
CA LEU A 111 15.01 -19.34 -1.12
C LEU A 111 15.44 -20.51 -2.02
N GLN A 112 16.73 -20.61 -2.35
CA GLN A 112 17.26 -21.73 -3.13
C GLN A 112 17.16 -23.06 -2.39
N LYS A 113 17.39 -23.07 -1.07
CA LYS A 113 17.21 -24.26 -0.25
C LYS A 113 15.75 -24.70 -0.24
N LYS A 114 14.81 -23.78 0.00
CA LYS A 114 13.37 -24.06 -0.06
C LYS A 114 12.95 -24.58 -1.44
N LEU A 115 13.49 -24.01 -2.51
CA LEU A 115 13.22 -24.47 -3.88
C LEU A 115 13.67 -25.92 -4.09
N LYS A 116 14.89 -26.26 -3.65
CA LYS A 116 15.38 -27.64 -3.72
C LYS A 116 14.53 -28.61 -2.89
N GLU A 117 14.16 -28.23 -1.67
CA GLU A 117 13.30 -29.06 -0.81
C GLU A 117 11.92 -29.32 -1.46
N LEU A 118 11.33 -28.32 -2.11
CA LEU A 118 10.07 -28.49 -2.84
C LEU A 118 10.25 -29.33 -4.12
N GLU A 119 11.33 -29.12 -4.88
CA GLU A 119 11.65 -29.93 -6.07
C GLU A 119 11.92 -31.40 -5.71
N GLU A 120 12.52 -31.68 -4.54
CA GLU A 120 12.69 -33.03 -4.02
C GLU A 120 11.34 -33.63 -3.59
N LYS A 121 10.49 -32.86 -2.89
CA LYS A 121 9.13 -33.29 -2.54
C LYS A 121 8.30 -33.61 -3.78
N GLU A 122 8.33 -32.78 -4.83
CA GLU A 122 7.61 -33.02 -6.08
C GLU A 122 7.98 -34.39 -6.68
N LYS A 123 9.27 -34.77 -6.65
CA LYS A 123 9.76 -36.05 -7.17
C LYS A 123 9.32 -37.26 -6.35
N THR A 124 8.93 -37.09 -5.08
CA THR A 124 8.43 -38.21 -4.26
C THR A 124 7.04 -38.69 -4.69
N TYR A 125 6.29 -37.85 -5.40
CA TYR A 125 4.96 -38.19 -5.90
C TYR A 125 5.08 -39.04 -7.17
N ILE A 126 4.91 -40.36 -7.01
CA ILE A 126 4.88 -41.35 -8.08
C ILE A 126 3.45 -41.88 -8.20
N PHE A 127 2.92 -41.95 -9.42
CA PHE A 127 1.54 -42.36 -9.71
C PHE A 127 1.55 -43.63 -10.55
N THR A 128 0.63 -44.54 -10.25
CA THR A 128 0.42 -45.76 -11.05
C THR A 128 -0.63 -45.53 -12.15
N GLN A 129 -1.58 -44.61 -11.94
CA GLN A 129 -2.67 -44.30 -12.88
C GLN A 129 -2.68 -42.82 -13.31
N GLU A 130 -1.52 -42.28 -13.68
CA GLU A 130 -1.40 -40.86 -14.06
C GLU A 130 -2.33 -40.48 -15.24
N ASP A 131 -2.53 -41.40 -16.19
CA ASP A 131 -3.37 -41.20 -17.37
C ASP A 131 -4.87 -41.01 -17.04
N ILE A 132 -5.31 -41.51 -15.88
CA ILE A 132 -6.70 -41.38 -15.41
C ILE A 132 -6.82 -40.13 -14.52
N VAL A 133 -5.88 -39.95 -13.60
CA VAL A 133 -5.91 -38.87 -12.60
C VAL A 133 -5.74 -37.49 -13.24
N LYS A 134 -4.86 -37.36 -14.25
CA LYS A 134 -4.57 -36.08 -14.89
C LYS A 134 -5.80 -35.46 -15.60
N PRO A 135 -6.57 -36.20 -16.43
CA PRO A 135 -7.83 -35.69 -16.97
C PRO A 135 -8.85 -35.31 -15.89
N LEU A 136 -8.92 -36.05 -14.77
CA LEU A 136 -9.79 -35.71 -13.65
C LEU A 136 -9.38 -34.40 -12.99
N TYR A 137 -8.07 -34.16 -12.81
CA TYR A 137 -7.56 -32.90 -12.29
C TYR A 137 -7.93 -31.73 -13.21
N HIS A 138 -7.73 -31.87 -14.53
CA HIS A 138 -8.13 -30.84 -15.49
C HIS A 138 -9.65 -30.59 -15.50
N LEU A 139 -10.45 -31.65 -15.34
CA LEU A 139 -11.90 -31.54 -15.20
C LEU A 139 -12.28 -30.75 -13.94
N LYS A 140 -11.62 -31.02 -12.81
CA LYS A 140 -11.82 -30.29 -11.55
C LYS A 140 -11.41 -28.82 -11.67
N LEU A 141 -10.24 -28.54 -12.24
CA LEU A 141 -9.75 -27.19 -12.47
C LEU A 141 -10.70 -26.37 -13.35
N ALA A 142 -11.23 -26.98 -14.42
CA ALA A 142 -12.21 -26.32 -15.28
C ALA A 142 -13.53 -26.02 -14.55
N ILE A 143 -14.00 -26.93 -13.68
CA ILE A 143 -15.17 -26.69 -12.84
C ILE A 143 -14.91 -25.50 -11.90
N ASP A 144 -13.76 -25.47 -11.25
CA ASP A 144 -13.41 -24.44 -10.27
C ASP A 144 -13.23 -23.07 -10.92
N GLN A 145 -12.58 -22.99 -12.09
CA GLN A 145 -12.47 -21.76 -12.87
C GLN A 145 -13.84 -21.19 -13.29
N HIS A 146 -14.74 -22.05 -13.77
CA HIS A 146 -16.09 -21.59 -14.11
C HIS A 146 -16.90 -21.22 -12.86
N ASN A 147 -16.70 -21.89 -11.72
CA ASN A 147 -17.32 -21.50 -10.45
C ASN A 147 -16.84 -20.12 -9.98
N GLU A 148 -15.56 -19.81 -10.11
CA GLU A 148 -15.01 -18.49 -9.78
C GLU A 148 -15.58 -17.39 -10.67
N ASN A 149 -15.64 -17.61 -11.99
CA ASN A 149 -16.26 -16.65 -12.93
C ASN A 149 -17.73 -16.36 -12.57
N ILE A 150 -18.47 -17.39 -12.14
CA ILE A 150 -19.84 -17.24 -11.66
C ILE A 150 -19.87 -16.50 -10.33
N HIS A 151 -18.95 -16.82 -9.41
CA HIS A 151 -18.81 -16.14 -8.11
C HIS A 151 -18.58 -14.63 -8.36
N GLU A 152 -17.57 -14.24 -9.13
CA GLU A 152 -17.29 -12.83 -9.42
C GLU A 152 -18.48 -12.08 -10.05
N ALA A 153 -19.31 -12.74 -10.85
CA ALA A 153 -20.48 -12.14 -11.45
C ALA A 153 -21.67 -11.99 -10.46
N ILE A 154 -21.91 -13.01 -9.63
CA ILE A 154 -23.04 -13.06 -8.68
C ILE A 154 -22.78 -12.18 -7.45
N TYR A 155 -21.55 -12.14 -6.95
CA TYR A 155 -21.20 -11.46 -5.69
C TYR A 155 -20.96 -9.96 -5.85
N LYS A 156 -21.28 -9.39 -7.01
CA LYS A 156 -21.43 -7.94 -7.18
C LYS A 156 -22.59 -7.46 -6.32
N GLU A 157 -22.33 -6.46 -5.49
CA GLU A 157 -23.30 -5.91 -4.53
C GLU A 157 -24.64 -5.54 -5.19
N ALA A 158 -24.62 -5.03 -6.43
CA ALA A 158 -25.82 -4.68 -7.19
C ALA A 158 -26.75 -5.87 -7.51
N VAL A 159 -26.20 -7.08 -7.66
CA VAL A 159 -26.94 -8.28 -8.08
C VAL A 159 -27.46 -9.07 -6.88
N LEU A 160 -26.67 -9.18 -5.81
CA LEU A 160 -27.01 -10.02 -4.66
C LEU A 160 -27.94 -9.31 -3.66
N LEU A 161 -27.79 -7.99 -3.46
CA LEU A 161 -28.55 -7.23 -2.47
C LEU A 161 -30.08 -7.40 -2.54
N PRO A 162 -30.72 -7.42 -3.73
CA PRO A 162 -32.18 -7.61 -3.84
C PRO A 162 -32.68 -8.95 -3.27
N PHE A 163 -31.83 -9.98 -3.23
CA PHE A 163 -32.20 -11.33 -2.79
C PHE A 163 -31.94 -11.56 -1.29
N LEU A 164 -31.08 -10.75 -0.68
CA LEU A 164 -30.71 -10.77 0.73
C LEU A 164 -31.75 -10.08 1.62
N VAL A 165 -32.96 -10.63 1.64
CA VAL A 165 -34.11 -10.15 2.41
C VAL A 165 -34.20 -10.88 3.75
N ASP A 166 -34.84 -10.26 4.73
CA ASP A 166 -35.18 -10.86 6.03
C ASP A 166 -35.72 -12.29 5.89
N GLY A 167 -35.02 -13.23 6.55
CA GLY A 167 -35.38 -14.64 6.64
C GLY A 167 -34.90 -15.49 5.46
N ARG A 168 -34.25 -14.91 4.45
CA ARG A 168 -33.60 -15.67 3.37
C ARG A 168 -32.51 -16.58 3.93
N LEU A 169 -32.42 -17.82 3.48
CA LEU A 169 -31.32 -18.72 3.85
C LEU A 169 -30.13 -18.51 2.91
N VAL A 170 -28.94 -18.34 3.47
CA VAL A 170 -27.66 -18.22 2.76
C VAL A 170 -26.64 -19.18 3.34
N HIS A 171 -25.82 -19.77 2.49
CA HIS A 171 -24.70 -20.60 2.92
C HIS A 171 -23.45 -19.72 3.07
N ILE A 172 -22.76 -19.80 4.21
CA ILE A 172 -21.61 -18.94 4.50
C ILE A 172 -20.36 -19.76 4.75
N VAL A 173 -19.31 -19.44 3.99
CA VAL A 173 -17.96 -19.96 4.14
C VAL A 173 -17.01 -18.76 4.27
N ASP A 174 -16.40 -18.60 5.44
CA ASP A 174 -15.43 -17.53 5.65
C ASP A 174 -14.11 -17.89 4.94
N LYS A 175 -13.77 -17.14 3.89
CA LYS A 175 -12.57 -17.37 3.08
C LYS A 175 -11.26 -17.19 3.88
N ASN A 176 -11.27 -16.43 4.98
CA ASN A 176 -10.06 -16.17 5.77
C ASN A 176 -9.75 -17.32 6.75
N THR A 177 -10.80 -17.93 7.29
CA THR A 177 -10.68 -19.00 8.31
C THR A 177 -10.99 -20.39 7.76
N LEU A 178 -11.49 -20.47 6.52
CA LEU A 178 -12.03 -21.67 5.86
C LEU A 178 -13.14 -22.35 6.67
N PHE A 179 -13.77 -21.60 7.57
CA PHE A 179 -14.86 -22.10 8.39
C PHE A 179 -16.17 -22.06 7.62
N ASP A 180 -16.80 -23.23 7.52
CA ASP A 180 -18.13 -23.40 6.99
C ASP A 180 -19.16 -23.25 8.12
N PHE A 181 -19.98 -22.20 8.03
CA PHE A 181 -21.07 -21.92 8.97
C PHE A 181 -22.39 -22.57 8.56
N GLY A 182 -22.43 -23.20 7.38
CA GLY A 182 -23.61 -23.82 6.81
C GLY A 182 -24.68 -22.82 6.40
N TRP A 183 -25.93 -23.33 6.30
CA TRP A 183 -27.10 -22.54 5.93
C TRP A 183 -27.64 -21.72 7.11
N VAL A 184 -27.66 -20.41 6.96
CA VAL A 184 -28.02 -19.46 8.01
C VAL A 184 -29.04 -18.41 7.51
N PRO A 185 -30.00 -17.97 8.34
CA PRO A 185 -30.97 -16.97 7.93
C PRO A 185 -30.40 -15.56 8.00
N VAL A 186 -30.69 -14.78 6.96
CA VAL A 186 -30.37 -13.36 6.86
C VAL A 186 -31.29 -12.53 7.75
N LEU A 187 -30.69 -11.58 8.45
CA LEU A 187 -31.36 -10.51 9.17
C LEU A 187 -31.03 -9.19 8.46
N ALA A 188 -32.00 -8.61 7.77
CA ALA A 188 -31.88 -7.34 7.10
C ALA A 188 -31.76 -6.22 8.15
N ASP A 189 -30.55 -5.69 8.30
CA ASP A 189 -30.28 -4.61 9.24
C ASP A 189 -30.58 -3.25 8.61
N ARG A 190 -31.26 -2.35 9.34
CA ARG A 190 -31.58 -0.98 8.89
C ARG A 190 -30.35 -0.06 8.87
N LYS A 191 -29.24 -0.45 9.53
CA LYS A 191 -27.95 0.26 9.57
C LYS A 191 -26.81 -0.58 8.96
N ARG A 192 -27.04 -1.16 7.79
CA ARG A 192 -26.07 -2.00 7.09
C ARG A 192 -24.80 -1.20 6.78
N LYS A 193 -23.61 -1.71 7.14
CA LYS A 193 -22.36 -1.23 6.54
C LYS A 193 -22.31 -1.72 5.09
N VAL A 194 -21.91 -0.85 4.17
CA VAL A 194 -21.77 -1.18 2.73
C VAL A 194 -20.95 -2.46 2.58
N GLY A 195 -21.42 -3.42 1.78
CA GLY A 195 -20.74 -4.69 1.54
C GLY A 195 -20.88 -5.79 2.60
N THR A 196 -21.72 -5.64 3.65
CA THR A 196 -21.87 -6.65 4.72
C THR A 196 -23.29 -7.21 4.85
N VAL A 197 -23.43 -8.43 5.36
CA VAL A 197 -24.71 -9.13 5.61
C VAL A 197 -24.76 -9.62 7.05
N SER A 198 -25.81 -9.23 7.78
CA SER A 198 -26.08 -9.73 9.12
C SER A 198 -26.86 -11.04 9.04
N VAL A 199 -26.40 -12.04 9.77
CA VAL A 199 -26.96 -13.40 9.78
C VAL A 199 -27.03 -13.95 11.20
N ILE A 200 -27.91 -14.94 11.40
CA ILE A 200 -28.03 -15.65 12.67
C ILE A 200 -27.22 -16.95 12.59
N VAL A 201 -26.15 -17.05 13.38
CA VAL A 201 -25.22 -18.18 13.38
C VAL A 201 -25.21 -18.91 14.73
N SER A 202 -24.82 -20.18 14.74
CA SER A 202 -24.52 -20.91 15.96
C SER A 202 -23.07 -20.68 16.38
N LEU A 203 -22.86 -20.16 17.59
CA LEU A 203 -21.55 -19.85 18.17
C LEU A 203 -21.16 -20.89 19.22
N LYS A 204 -19.87 -21.26 19.29
CA LYS A 204 -19.32 -22.04 20.41
C LYS A 204 -19.32 -21.19 21.69
N LYS A 205 -19.64 -21.81 22.84
CA LYS A 205 -19.59 -21.14 24.16
C LYS A 205 -18.20 -20.56 24.44
N GLY A 206 -18.14 -19.25 24.73
CA GLY A 206 -16.93 -18.55 25.15
C GLY A 206 -16.03 -18.00 24.04
N ALA A 207 -16.39 -18.14 22.76
CA ALA A 207 -15.62 -17.59 21.66
C ALA A 207 -15.92 -16.08 21.45
N LEU A 208 -14.86 -15.25 21.37
CA LEU A 208 -14.96 -13.82 21.02
C LEU A 208 -15.21 -13.58 19.52
N GLN A 209 -15.01 -14.60 18.68
CA GLN A 209 -15.23 -14.58 17.24
C GLN A 209 -16.24 -15.67 16.84
N PRO A 210 -17.01 -15.46 15.76
CA PRO A 210 -17.88 -16.51 15.24
C PRO A 210 -17.04 -17.71 14.80
N THR A 211 -17.24 -18.83 15.48
CA THR A 211 -16.70 -20.14 15.09
C THR A 211 -17.87 -21.09 14.89
N PRO A 212 -17.88 -21.93 13.84
CA PRO A 212 -18.98 -22.87 13.60
C PRO A 212 -19.26 -23.73 14.83
N GLY A 213 -20.52 -23.73 15.29
CA GLY A 213 -21.00 -24.68 16.28
C GLY A 213 -21.41 -26.00 15.62
N GLU A 214 -21.13 -27.14 16.26
CA GLU A 214 -21.67 -28.44 15.82
C GLU A 214 -23.18 -28.47 16.04
N LEU A 215 -23.97 -28.69 14.97
CA LEU A 215 -25.42 -28.86 15.07
C LEU A 215 -25.76 -30.01 16.05
N GLY A 216 -26.40 -29.68 17.17
CA GLY A 216 -26.88 -30.66 18.16
C GLY A 216 -26.02 -30.80 19.42
N LYS A 217 -24.88 -30.10 19.54
CA LYS A 217 -24.11 -30.00 20.79
C LYS A 217 -24.05 -28.53 21.24
N GLY A 218 -25.01 -28.14 22.09
CA GLY A 218 -25.07 -26.90 22.87
C GLY A 218 -24.15 -25.73 22.45
N GLY A 219 -24.53 -25.02 21.38
CA GLY A 219 -23.99 -23.70 21.05
C GLY A 219 -25.01 -22.60 21.36
N ASN A 220 -24.53 -21.37 21.57
CA ASN A 220 -25.40 -20.19 21.71
C ASN A 220 -25.58 -19.56 20.32
N ALA A 221 -26.80 -19.22 19.94
CA ALA A 221 -27.14 -18.48 18.75
C ALA A 221 -26.73 -17.00 18.92
N GLY A 222 -26.10 -16.44 17.90
CA GLY A 222 -25.71 -15.05 17.87
C GLY A 222 -25.96 -14.42 16.51
N ILE A 223 -26.07 -13.09 16.50
CA ILE A 223 -26.12 -12.31 15.26
C ILE A 223 -24.70 -11.84 14.97
N THR A 224 -24.20 -12.16 13.79
CA THR A 224 -22.90 -11.66 13.31
C THR A 224 -23.03 -11.12 11.89
N SER A 225 -22.10 -10.27 11.49
CA SER A 225 -22.04 -9.71 10.14
C SER A 225 -20.85 -10.28 9.39
N PHE A 226 -21.07 -10.76 8.17
CA PHE A 226 -20.03 -11.20 7.23
C PHE A 226 -19.95 -10.27 6.02
N ASN A 227 -18.82 -10.26 5.33
CA ASN A 227 -18.75 -9.64 4.01
C ASN A 227 -19.58 -10.46 3.01
N ILE A 228 -20.16 -9.79 2.01
CA ILE A 228 -20.95 -10.44 0.95
C ILE A 228 -20.15 -11.55 0.24
N GLU A 229 -18.84 -11.40 0.13
CA GLU A 229 -17.92 -12.39 -0.48
C GLU A 229 -17.86 -13.73 0.27
N CYS A 230 -18.27 -13.78 1.54
CA CYS A 230 -18.33 -15.00 2.35
C CYS A 230 -19.59 -15.83 2.08
N ILE A 231 -20.56 -15.30 1.35
CA ILE A 231 -21.71 -16.08 0.91
C ILE A 231 -21.24 -17.00 -0.22
N SER A 232 -21.56 -18.29 -0.14
CA SER A 232 -21.26 -19.26 -1.19
C SER A 232 -22.48 -19.61 -2.02
N GLU A 233 -23.68 -19.68 -1.41
CA GLU A 233 -24.94 -19.98 -2.08
C GLU A 233 -26.13 -19.24 -1.42
N VAL A 234 -27.19 -18.96 -2.19
CA VAL A 234 -28.42 -18.32 -1.69
C VAL A 234 -29.62 -19.21 -2.00
N SER A 235 -30.42 -19.55 -0.99
CA SER A 235 -31.57 -20.43 -1.18
C SER A 235 -32.80 -19.69 -1.69
N THR A 236 -33.66 -20.38 -2.45
CA THR A 236 -35.00 -19.90 -2.80
C THR A 236 -35.92 -19.78 -1.57
N LEU A 237 -35.60 -20.48 -0.48
CA LEU A 237 -36.38 -20.49 0.75
C LEU A 237 -36.25 -19.19 1.55
N ARG A 238 -37.39 -18.75 2.09
CA ARG A 238 -37.48 -17.63 3.02
C ARG A 238 -38.27 -18.07 4.24
N LEU A 239 -37.67 -17.87 5.40
CA LEU A 239 -38.28 -18.11 6.70
C LEU A 239 -39.04 -16.87 7.14
N GLY A 240 -40.22 -17.07 7.74
CA GLY A 240 -40.89 -15.99 8.46
C GLY A 240 -40.14 -15.72 9.76
N LEU A 241 -39.56 -14.53 9.89
CA LEU A 241 -38.93 -14.09 11.14
C LEU A 241 -39.99 -13.44 12.04
N PRO A 242 -40.26 -13.98 13.24
CA PRO A 242 -41.08 -13.28 14.23
C PRO A 242 -40.47 -11.94 14.68
N ASP A 243 -41.30 -10.99 15.11
CA ASP A 243 -40.83 -9.65 15.50
C ASP A 243 -39.84 -9.68 16.69
N ASN A 244 -39.93 -10.69 17.56
CA ASN A 244 -39.08 -10.87 18.75
C ASN A 244 -37.93 -11.88 18.56
N VAL A 245 -37.48 -12.14 17.31
CA VAL A 245 -36.41 -13.13 17.04
C VAL A 245 -35.12 -12.83 17.82
N ARG A 246 -34.83 -11.55 18.09
CA ARG A 246 -33.61 -11.13 18.81
C ARG A 246 -33.57 -11.60 20.27
N ASP A 247 -34.72 -11.81 20.89
CA ASP A 247 -34.81 -12.17 22.32
C ASP A 247 -34.73 -13.68 22.56
N ASN A 248 -34.94 -14.51 21.52
CA ASN A 248 -35.02 -15.98 21.62
C ASN A 248 -34.33 -16.71 20.45
N LEU A 249 -33.10 -16.29 20.12
CA LEU A 249 -32.33 -16.79 18.97
C LEU A 249 -32.04 -18.31 19.05
N ASP A 250 -31.72 -18.83 20.25
CA ASP A 250 -31.38 -20.24 20.47
C ASP A 250 -32.54 -21.17 20.09
N THR A 251 -33.71 -20.87 20.64
CA THR A 251 -34.93 -21.66 20.42
C THR A 251 -35.38 -21.58 18.95
N PHE A 252 -35.16 -20.43 18.31
CA PHE A 252 -35.50 -20.21 16.91
C PHE A 252 -34.61 -21.03 15.96
N LEU A 253 -33.28 -20.95 16.10
CA LEU A 253 -32.35 -21.74 15.28
C LEU A 253 -32.57 -23.25 15.47
N PHE A 254 -32.79 -23.71 16.70
CA PHE A 254 -33.02 -25.13 16.97
C PHE A 254 -34.29 -25.65 16.26
N LYS A 255 -35.39 -24.89 16.32
CA LYS A 255 -36.65 -25.26 15.65
C LYS A 255 -36.50 -25.28 14.12
N ILE A 256 -35.81 -24.29 13.56
CA ILE A 256 -35.57 -24.19 12.12
C ILE A 256 -34.68 -25.32 11.62
N ASN A 257 -33.55 -25.58 12.27
CA ASN A 257 -32.63 -26.63 11.86
C ASN A 257 -33.30 -28.00 11.88
N ASN A 258 -34.15 -28.27 12.89
CA ASN A 258 -34.94 -29.51 12.93
C ASN A 258 -36.02 -29.55 11.84
N ALA A 259 -36.69 -28.43 11.55
CA ALA A 259 -37.70 -28.36 10.50
C ALA A 259 -37.10 -28.53 9.10
N ILE A 260 -35.94 -27.91 8.85
CA ILE A 260 -35.17 -28.05 7.61
C ILE A 260 -34.69 -29.49 7.47
N LYS A 261 -34.04 -30.05 8.49
CA LYS A 261 -33.52 -31.43 8.47
C LYS A 261 -34.62 -32.48 8.26
N LYS A 262 -35.84 -32.23 8.77
CA LYS A 262 -36.99 -33.12 8.58
C LYS A 262 -37.55 -33.09 7.15
N LYS A 263 -37.45 -31.94 6.48
CA LYS A 263 -38.02 -31.74 5.13
C LYS A 263 -37.00 -31.93 4.01
N TYR A 264 -35.72 -31.65 4.29
CA TYR A 264 -34.58 -31.77 3.40
C TYR A 264 -33.47 -32.55 4.12
N PRO A 265 -33.42 -33.89 3.95
CA PRO A 265 -32.30 -34.70 4.40
C PRO A 265 -30.99 -34.16 3.82
N ASP A 266 -29.91 -34.19 4.59
CA ASP A 266 -28.58 -33.69 4.22
C ASP A 266 -28.46 -32.20 3.89
N PHE A 267 -29.45 -31.37 4.26
CA PHE A 267 -29.45 -29.91 4.04
C PHE A 267 -29.28 -29.49 2.56
N ASN A 268 -29.70 -30.35 1.63
CA ASN A 268 -29.70 -30.04 0.20
C ASN A 268 -30.87 -29.09 -0.14
N LEU A 269 -30.69 -27.81 0.17
CA LEU A 269 -31.70 -26.77 -0.04
C LEU A 269 -31.74 -26.33 -1.51
N PRO A 270 -32.93 -25.96 -2.05
CA PRO A 270 -33.02 -25.38 -3.37
C PRO A 270 -32.32 -24.02 -3.41
N VAL A 271 -31.35 -23.87 -4.30
CA VAL A 271 -30.54 -22.66 -4.53
C VAL A 271 -31.18 -21.80 -5.63
N LEU A 272 -31.09 -20.47 -5.53
CA LEU A 272 -31.52 -19.55 -6.58
C LEU A 272 -30.74 -19.83 -7.87
N ASP A 273 -31.45 -19.97 -8.98
CA ASP A 273 -30.84 -20.09 -10.29
C ASP A 273 -30.34 -18.71 -10.76
N PRO A 274 -29.04 -18.54 -11.06
CA PRO A 274 -28.50 -17.26 -11.50
C PRO A 274 -29.16 -16.71 -12.78
N ILE A 275 -29.66 -17.59 -13.66
CA ILE A 275 -30.27 -17.23 -14.94
C ILE A 275 -31.77 -16.95 -14.74
N ASN A 276 -32.49 -17.91 -14.17
CA ASN A 276 -33.95 -17.86 -14.10
C ASN A 276 -34.46 -16.96 -12.97
N ASP A 277 -33.84 -17.04 -11.79
CA ASP A 277 -34.30 -16.31 -10.60
C ASP A 277 -33.59 -14.97 -10.45
N MET A 278 -32.27 -14.93 -10.66
CA MET A 278 -31.47 -13.71 -10.51
C MET A 278 -31.41 -12.85 -11.78
N LYS A 279 -31.95 -13.35 -12.91
CA LYS A 279 -32.02 -12.65 -14.20
C LYS A 279 -30.67 -12.13 -14.71
N ILE A 280 -29.59 -12.88 -14.50
CA ILE A 280 -28.29 -12.53 -15.03
C ILE A 280 -28.30 -12.69 -16.56
N THR A 281 -28.04 -11.59 -17.26
CA THR A 281 -28.03 -11.52 -18.73
C THR A 281 -26.63 -11.63 -19.34
N ASP A 282 -25.59 -11.74 -18.51
CA ASP A 282 -24.21 -11.87 -18.98
C ASP A 282 -24.00 -13.22 -19.69
N GLN A 283 -23.73 -13.13 -20.99
CA GLN A 283 -23.55 -14.28 -21.86
C GLN A 283 -22.40 -15.20 -21.39
N ASN A 284 -21.34 -14.62 -20.82
CA ASN A 284 -20.19 -15.38 -20.33
C ASN A 284 -20.55 -16.24 -19.11
N VAL A 285 -21.44 -15.74 -18.25
CA VAL A 285 -21.92 -16.44 -17.06
C VAL A 285 -22.88 -17.55 -17.47
N ILE A 286 -23.78 -17.28 -18.41
CA ILE A 286 -24.73 -18.28 -18.95
C ILE A 286 -23.97 -19.45 -19.58
N GLU A 287 -22.93 -19.17 -20.38
CA GLU A 287 -22.07 -20.21 -20.96
C GLU A 287 -21.30 -20.99 -19.89
N SER A 288 -20.77 -20.32 -18.87
CA SER A 288 -20.08 -20.97 -17.75
C SER A 288 -21.00 -21.89 -16.97
N ILE A 289 -22.26 -21.50 -16.72
CA ILE A 289 -23.26 -22.35 -16.05
C ILE A 289 -23.58 -23.61 -16.88
N LYS A 290 -23.76 -23.47 -18.20
CA LYS A 290 -23.99 -24.61 -19.10
C LYS A 290 -22.79 -25.57 -19.09
N LYS A 291 -21.57 -25.04 -19.21
CA LYS A 291 -20.33 -25.82 -19.15
C LYS A 291 -20.17 -26.53 -17.82
N ILE A 292 -20.45 -25.89 -16.69
CA ILE A 292 -20.40 -26.55 -15.37
C ILE A 292 -21.36 -27.73 -15.28
N LYS A 293 -22.59 -27.60 -15.80
CA LYS A 293 -23.56 -28.72 -15.79
C LYS A 293 -23.00 -29.92 -16.54
N GLU A 294 -22.47 -29.70 -17.75
CA GLU A 294 -21.81 -30.73 -18.55
C GLU A 294 -20.60 -31.35 -17.83
N LEU A 295 -19.71 -30.52 -17.29
CA LEU A 295 -18.50 -30.98 -16.59
C LEU A 295 -18.83 -31.74 -15.29
N LYS A 296 -19.87 -31.33 -14.55
CA LYS A 296 -20.35 -32.04 -13.35
C LYS A 296 -21.01 -33.37 -13.69
N GLU A 297 -21.69 -33.48 -14.83
CA GLU A 297 -22.22 -34.77 -15.32
C GLU A 297 -21.08 -35.72 -15.66
N ARG A 298 -20.05 -35.23 -16.36
CA ARG A 298 -18.82 -36.00 -16.62
C ARG A 298 -18.12 -36.41 -15.33
N TRP A 299 -18.06 -35.54 -14.32
CA TRP A 299 -17.49 -35.86 -12.99
C TRP A 299 -18.25 -36.97 -12.27
N LYS A 300 -19.59 -37.03 -12.38
CA LYS A 300 -20.41 -38.07 -11.76
C LYS A 300 -20.26 -39.44 -12.42
N GLN A 301 -19.86 -39.49 -13.70
CA GLN A 301 -19.65 -40.72 -14.45
C GLN A 301 -18.31 -41.40 -14.10
N VAL A 302 -17.44 -40.74 -13.35
CA VAL A 302 -16.14 -41.27 -12.93
C VAL A 302 -16.35 -42.37 -11.88
N GLN A 303 -15.77 -43.54 -12.12
CA GLN A 303 -15.71 -44.60 -11.12
C GLN A 303 -14.55 -44.32 -10.16
N TRP A 304 -14.86 -44.24 -8.87
CA TRP A 304 -13.91 -43.89 -7.84
C TRP A 304 -13.52 -45.12 -7.03
N ASP A 305 -12.26 -45.52 -7.19
CA ASP A 305 -11.64 -46.58 -6.41
C ASP A 305 -10.81 -45.94 -5.30
N ASP A 306 -10.53 -46.67 -4.21
CA ASP A 306 -9.71 -46.14 -3.10
C ASP A 306 -8.30 -45.74 -3.55
N ILE A 307 -7.76 -46.42 -4.58
CA ILE A 307 -6.47 -46.10 -5.19
C ILE A 307 -6.57 -44.79 -5.99
N THR A 308 -7.57 -44.68 -6.86
CA THR A 308 -7.80 -43.50 -7.71
C THR A 308 -8.06 -42.25 -6.89
N ARG A 309 -8.78 -42.35 -5.76
CA ARG A 309 -8.99 -41.24 -4.83
C ARG A 309 -7.68 -40.77 -4.20
N LYS A 310 -6.89 -41.69 -3.67
CA LYS A 310 -5.62 -41.37 -3.03
C LYS A 310 -4.61 -40.78 -4.02
N GLU A 311 -4.53 -41.34 -5.23
CA GLU A 311 -3.68 -40.80 -6.28
C GLU A 311 -4.16 -39.43 -6.79
N PHE A 312 -5.48 -39.19 -6.82
CA PHE A 312 -6.03 -37.87 -7.14
C PHE A 312 -5.64 -36.81 -6.10
N ASP A 313 -5.80 -37.10 -4.80
CA ASP A 313 -5.41 -36.17 -3.74
C ASP A 313 -3.89 -35.87 -3.79
N MET A 314 -3.07 -36.92 -3.97
CA MET A 314 -1.63 -36.78 -4.17
C MET A 314 -1.28 -35.95 -5.42
N PHE A 315 -2.06 -36.05 -6.50
CA PHE A 315 -1.85 -35.28 -7.73
C PHE A 315 -2.17 -33.80 -7.52
N VAL A 316 -3.26 -33.49 -6.80
CA VAL A 316 -3.61 -32.13 -6.41
C VAL A 316 -2.49 -31.50 -5.57
N GLU A 317 -1.98 -32.22 -4.56
CA GLU A 317 -0.83 -31.75 -3.77
C GLU A 317 0.41 -31.50 -4.63
N ARG A 318 0.73 -32.40 -5.56
CA ARG A 318 1.86 -32.24 -6.48
C ARG A 318 1.73 -30.99 -7.36
N GLU A 319 0.55 -30.73 -7.93
CA GLU A 319 0.35 -29.55 -8.77
C GLU A 319 0.40 -28.24 -7.96
N ASN A 320 -0.11 -28.23 -6.72
CA ASN A 320 0.05 -27.08 -5.81
C ASN A 320 1.53 -26.81 -5.49
N ILE A 321 2.31 -27.87 -5.23
CA ILE A 321 3.76 -27.76 -5.02
C ILE A 321 4.45 -27.26 -6.30
N ARG A 322 4.04 -27.73 -7.47
CA ARG A 322 4.60 -27.29 -8.76
C ARG A 322 4.32 -25.81 -9.01
N GLU A 323 3.14 -25.32 -8.65
CA GLU A 323 2.82 -23.90 -8.71
C GLU A 323 3.71 -23.08 -7.75
N GLU A 324 3.88 -23.55 -6.51
CA GLU A 324 4.80 -22.92 -5.54
C GLU A 324 6.25 -22.92 -6.06
N ILE A 325 6.71 -24.01 -6.68
CA ILE A 325 8.02 -24.11 -7.33
C ILE A 325 8.15 -23.10 -8.47
N SER A 326 7.13 -22.95 -9.31
CA SER A 326 7.12 -21.99 -10.43
C SER A 326 7.27 -20.55 -9.93
N VAL A 327 6.49 -20.18 -8.91
CA VAL A 327 6.54 -18.86 -8.26
C VAL A 327 7.88 -18.63 -7.57
N LEU A 328 8.38 -19.62 -6.82
CA LEU A 328 9.64 -19.51 -6.10
C LEU A 328 10.84 -19.45 -7.06
N ARG A 329 10.81 -20.23 -8.15
CA ARG A 329 11.85 -20.21 -9.19
C ARG A 329 11.91 -18.86 -9.88
N SER A 330 10.76 -18.27 -10.24
CA SER A 330 10.74 -16.91 -10.82
C SER A 330 11.27 -15.86 -9.83
N THR A 331 10.90 -15.97 -8.54
CA THR A 331 11.42 -15.11 -7.47
C THR A 331 12.94 -15.22 -7.30
N VAL A 332 13.49 -16.44 -7.37
CA VAL A 332 14.95 -16.69 -7.29
C VAL A 332 15.68 -16.07 -8.47
N VAL A 333 15.13 -16.15 -9.69
CA VAL A 333 15.71 -15.51 -10.88
C VAL A 333 15.72 -14.00 -10.71
N GLN A 334 14.58 -13.40 -10.34
CA GLN A 334 14.49 -11.96 -10.10
C GLN A 334 15.43 -11.46 -8.99
N SER A 335 15.65 -12.28 -7.95
CA SER A 335 16.54 -11.95 -6.83
C SER A 335 18.03 -12.04 -7.17
N LYS A 336 18.40 -12.74 -8.26
CA LYS A 336 19.79 -12.81 -8.75
C LYS A 336 20.19 -11.58 -9.56
N ASP A 337 19.23 -10.92 -10.20
CA ASP A 337 19.50 -9.72 -10.97
C ASP A 337 19.90 -8.55 -10.06
N VAL A 338 20.69 -7.63 -10.62
CA VAL A 338 21.02 -6.39 -9.93
C VAL A 338 19.72 -5.59 -9.75
N ILE A 339 19.35 -5.35 -8.50
CA ILE A 339 18.15 -4.59 -8.14
C ILE A 339 18.29 -3.19 -8.76
N LEU A 340 17.17 -2.62 -9.22
CA LEU A 340 17.13 -1.26 -9.81
C LEU A 340 17.88 -1.12 -11.15
N LYS A 341 18.37 -2.20 -11.77
CA LYS A 341 19.05 -2.12 -13.08
C LYS A 341 18.16 -1.51 -14.17
N ASP A 342 16.90 -1.93 -14.24
CA ASP A 342 15.96 -1.38 -15.23
C ASP A 342 15.56 0.07 -14.91
N GLU A 343 15.49 0.42 -13.63
CA GLU A 343 15.28 1.79 -13.18
C GLU A 343 16.47 2.68 -13.56
N LEU A 344 17.70 2.24 -13.32
CA LEU A 344 18.93 2.92 -13.74
C LEU A 344 18.94 3.18 -15.25
N ARG A 345 18.58 2.17 -16.07
CA ARG A 345 18.46 2.32 -17.52
C ARG A 345 17.39 3.35 -17.89
N GLY A 346 16.25 3.34 -17.21
CA GLY A 346 15.18 4.33 -17.37
C GLY A 346 15.65 5.75 -17.05
N MET A 347 16.34 5.93 -15.93
CA MET A 347 16.89 7.22 -15.51
C MET A 347 17.96 7.73 -16.49
N ARG A 348 18.83 6.86 -17.02
CA ARG A 348 19.79 7.22 -18.07
C ARG A 348 19.10 7.73 -19.33
N ARG A 349 18.02 7.07 -19.78
CA ARG A 349 17.21 7.55 -20.92
C ARG A 349 16.62 8.93 -20.67
N VAL A 350 16.14 9.21 -19.45
CA VAL A 350 15.65 10.54 -19.07
C VAL A 350 16.76 11.58 -19.17
N LEU A 351 17.94 11.30 -18.61
CA LEU A 351 19.09 12.21 -18.64
C LEU A 351 19.55 12.51 -20.07
N LYS A 352 19.55 11.51 -20.96
CA LYS A 352 19.85 11.68 -22.39
C LYS A 352 18.79 12.54 -23.09
N ARG A 353 17.51 12.20 -22.93
CA ARG A 353 16.39 12.92 -23.59
C ARG A 353 16.27 14.38 -23.15
N LEU A 354 16.67 14.70 -21.91
CA LEU A 354 16.68 16.07 -21.40
C LEU A 354 18.01 16.81 -21.63
N GLY A 355 19.01 16.16 -22.23
CA GLY A 355 20.30 16.77 -22.58
C GLY A 355 21.26 16.98 -21.41
N TYR A 356 21.09 16.27 -20.29
CA TYR A 356 22.04 16.30 -19.17
C TYR A 356 23.30 15.48 -19.49
N VAL A 357 23.16 14.47 -20.36
CA VAL A 357 24.18 13.50 -20.72
C VAL A 357 24.09 13.24 -22.22
N SER A 358 25.22 13.00 -22.91
CA SER A 358 25.25 12.63 -24.32
C SER A 358 24.78 11.19 -24.57
N GLU A 359 24.64 10.81 -25.84
CA GLU A 359 24.35 9.43 -26.23
C GLU A 359 25.44 8.44 -25.77
N ASP A 360 26.69 8.90 -25.66
CA ASP A 360 27.84 8.12 -25.14
C ASP A 360 27.98 8.15 -23.61
N ASP A 361 26.93 8.60 -22.90
CA ASP A 361 26.90 8.71 -21.43
C ASP A 361 27.90 9.72 -20.83
N ILE A 362 28.31 10.72 -21.62
CA ILE A 362 29.21 11.80 -21.16
C ILE A 362 28.39 12.98 -20.62
N ILE A 363 28.68 13.38 -19.38
CA ILE A 363 27.99 14.48 -18.70
C ILE A 363 28.16 15.82 -19.44
N GLN A 364 27.04 16.49 -19.72
CA GLN A 364 26.99 17.79 -20.37
C GLN A 364 26.99 18.94 -19.35
N THR A 365 27.09 20.19 -19.81
CA THR A 365 27.04 21.38 -18.93
C THR A 365 25.80 21.37 -18.04
N LYS A 366 24.63 21.04 -18.60
CA LYS A 366 23.37 20.91 -17.86
C LYS A 366 23.43 19.83 -16.76
N GLY A 367 24.06 18.69 -17.09
CA GLY A 367 24.38 17.61 -16.14
C GLY A 367 25.21 18.08 -14.95
N ARG A 368 26.26 18.86 -15.23
CA ARG A 368 27.16 19.40 -14.21
C ARG A 368 26.46 20.42 -13.31
N VAL A 369 25.62 21.29 -13.88
CA VAL A 369 24.81 22.25 -13.10
C VAL A 369 23.85 21.51 -12.15
N ALA A 370 23.14 20.49 -12.64
CA ALA A 370 22.24 19.69 -11.79
C ALA A 370 22.97 18.91 -10.68
N ALA A 371 24.23 18.53 -10.89
CA ALA A 371 25.02 17.82 -9.89
C ALA A 371 25.31 18.66 -8.63
N GLU A 372 25.28 20.00 -8.75
CA GLU A 372 25.48 20.94 -7.63
C GLU A 372 24.18 21.19 -6.82
N LEU A 373 23.02 20.75 -7.33
CA LEU A 373 21.72 20.95 -6.70
C LEU A 373 21.30 19.71 -5.89
N SER A 374 21.16 19.88 -4.57
CA SER A 374 20.74 18.82 -3.63
C SER A 374 19.60 19.22 -2.68
N ALA A 375 19.36 20.52 -2.46
CA ALA A 375 18.34 21.03 -1.55
C ALA A 375 16.90 20.98 -2.11
N GLY A 376 16.73 20.69 -3.40
CA GLY A 376 15.46 20.61 -4.11
C GLY A 376 15.51 19.65 -5.31
N ASN A 377 14.48 19.69 -6.17
CA ASN A 377 14.43 18.85 -7.38
C ASN A 377 15.43 19.32 -8.44
N GLU A 378 16.53 18.59 -8.57
CA GLU A 378 17.69 18.93 -9.38
C GLU A 378 17.38 19.08 -10.88
N LEU A 379 16.50 18.24 -11.42
CA LEU A 379 16.12 18.30 -12.83
C LEU A 379 15.25 19.53 -13.12
N LEU A 380 14.20 19.74 -12.32
CA LEU A 380 13.28 20.85 -12.56
C LEU A 380 13.97 22.21 -12.34
N LEU A 381 14.75 22.36 -11.28
CA LEU A 381 15.50 23.59 -11.03
C LEU A 381 16.47 23.91 -12.17
N THR A 382 17.14 22.88 -12.70
CA THR A 382 18.05 23.06 -13.83
C THR A 382 17.29 23.40 -15.12
N GLU A 383 16.14 22.76 -15.41
CA GLU A 383 15.32 23.19 -16.55
C GLU A 383 14.91 24.66 -16.44
N LEU A 384 14.53 25.12 -15.24
CA LEU A 384 14.09 26.50 -15.01
C LEU A 384 15.23 27.52 -15.14
N LEU A 385 16.45 27.16 -14.74
CA LEU A 385 17.66 27.96 -14.97
C LEU A 385 17.92 28.14 -16.48
N PHE A 386 17.91 27.04 -17.23
CA PHE A 386 18.21 27.06 -18.67
C PHE A 386 17.06 27.61 -19.53
N SER A 387 15.81 27.53 -19.06
CA SER A 387 14.67 28.15 -19.76
C SER A 387 14.59 29.67 -19.56
N GLY A 388 15.46 30.25 -18.73
CA GLY A 388 15.52 31.69 -18.48
C GLY A 388 14.39 32.24 -17.62
N VAL A 389 13.65 31.39 -16.89
CA VAL A 389 12.52 31.81 -16.04
C VAL A 389 12.98 32.81 -14.98
N PHE A 390 14.15 32.57 -14.39
CA PHE A 390 14.71 33.46 -13.37
C PHE A 390 15.33 34.74 -13.93
N SER A 391 15.55 34.83 -15.25
CA SER A 391 16.18 36.00 -15.87
C SER A 391 15.26 37.22 -15.86
N THR A 392 13.96 37.02 -16.06
CA THR A 392 12.94 38.08 -16.10
C THR A 392 12.52 38.58 -14.71
N LEU A 393 12.74 37.78 -13.66
CA LEU A 393 12.32 38.07 -12.29
C LEU A 393 13.34 38.93 -11.55
N ASN A 394 12.90 39.76 -10.61
CA ASN A 394 13.80 40.40 -9.65
C ASN A 394 14.24 39.43 -8.54
N ALA A 395 15.19 39.83 -7.69
CA ALA A 395 15.75 38.95 -6.65
C ALA A 395 14.67 38.46 -5.66
N LYS A 396 13.75 39.34 -5.26
CA LYS A 396 12.62 39.01 -4.38
C LYS A 396 11.70 37.96 -5.01
N GLN A 397 11.28 38.18 -6.25
CA GLN A 397 10.39 37.29 -7.00
C GLN A 397 11.04 35.92 -7.26
N ALA A 398 12.31 35.89 -7.64
CA ALA A 398 13.07 34.65 -7.82
C ALA A 398 13.17 33.86 -6.51
N THR A 399 13.43 34.55 -5.40
CA THR A 399 13.49 33.95 -4.05
C THR A 399 12.13 33.37 -3.64
N ALA A 400 11.05 34.13 -3.85
CA ALA A 400 9.69 33.68 -3.56
C ALA A 400 9.30 32.43 -4.37
N LEU A 401 9.63 32.43 -5.67
CA LEU A 401 9.35 31.31 -6.57
C LEU A 401 10.10 30.03 -6.16
N LEU A 402 11.34 30.13 -5.67
CA LEU A 402 12.10 29.01 -5.12
C LEU A 402 11.50 28.43 -3.83
N GLY A 403 10.66 29.20 -3.12
CA GLY A 403 9.86 28.72 -1.99
C GLY A 403 8.97 27.51 -2.34
N CYS A 404 8.63 27.30 -3.61
CA CYS A 404 7.84 26.16 -4.06
C CYS A 404 8.54 24.79 -3.91
N PHE A 405 9.85 24.76 -3.61
CA PHE A 405 10.67 23.55 -3.59
C PHE A 405 11.07 23.06 -2.19
N VAL A 406 10.74 23.81 -1.13
CA VAL A 406 11.34 23.61 0.19
C VAL A 406 10.41 22.96 1.23
N LEU A 407 9.11 22.88 0.94
CA LEU A 407 8.10 22.38 1.88
C LEU A 407 7.47 21.08 1.42
N ASP A 408 7.61 20.03 2.23
CA ASP A 408 6.99 18.72 1.98
C ASP A 408 5.55 18.62 2.57
N GLU A 409 5.24 19.46 3.57
CA GLU A 409 3.96 19.47 4.27
C GLU A 409 2.79 19.88 3.34
N LYS A 410 1.69 19.12 3.41
CA LYS A 410 0.45 19.45 2.69
C LYS A 410 -0.34 20.48 3.51
N PRO A 411 -0.59 21.70 2.99
CA PRO A 411 -1.48 22.63 3.67
C PRO A 411 -2.91 22.07 3.68
N LYS A 412 -3.74 22.53 4.63
CA LYS A 412 -5.17 22.14 4.67
C LYS A 412 -5.93 22.82 3.54
N GLU A 413 -5.60 24.08 3.26
CA GLU A 413 -6.20 24.86 2.18
C GLU A 413 -5.25 25.05 0.98
N GLN A 414 -5.85 25.18 -0.20
CA GLN A 414 -5.10 25.51 -1.42
C GLN A 414 -4.75 27.00 -1.42
N VAL A 415 -3.46 27.29 -1.41
CA VAL A 415 -2.92 28.64 -1.54
C VAL A 415 -2.76 28.96 -3.02
N GLN A 416 -3.20 30.15 -3.43
CA GLN A 416 -2.97 30.66 -4.79
C GLN A 416 -1.66 31.44 -4.86
N PRO A 417 -0.93 31.39 -5.98
CA PRO A 417 0.24 32.24 -6.17
C PRO A 417 -0.18 33.73 -6.23
N PRO A 418 0.69 34.66 -5.81
CA PRO A 418 0.57 36.09 -6.09
C PRO A 418 0.40 36.34 -7.59
N LYS A 419 -0.42 37.33 -7.96
CA LYS A 419 -0.76 37.63 -9.36
C LYS A 419 0.48 37.84 -10.24
N ASP A 420 1.47 38.53 -9.71
CA ASP A 420 2.71 38.85 -10.43
C ASP A 420 3.62 37.63 -10.66
N LEU A 421 3.34 36.50 -9.98
CA LEU A 421 4.11 35.26 -10.07
C LEU A 421 3.29 34.08 -10.60
N GLU A 422 2.02 34.30 -10.96
CA GLU A 422 1.12 33.27 -11.45
C GLU A 422 1.64 32.63 -12.75
N GLU A 423 2.09 33.45 -13.71
CA GLU A 423 2.68 32.98 -14.96
C GLU A 423 3.99 32.20 -14.72
N SER A 424 4.84 32.69 -13.82
CA SER A 424 6.11 32.03 -13.47
C SER A 424 5.88 30.69 -12.77
N PHE A 425 4.87 30.63 -11.90
CA PHE A 425 4.45 29.38 -11.25
C PHE A 425 3.86 28.40 -12.27
N ALA A 426 3.06 28.86 -13.22
CA ALA A 426 2.54 28.02 -14.31
C ALA A 426 3.67 27.41 -15.16
N LEU A 427 4.78 28.13 -15.36
CA LEU A 427 5.97 27.59 -16.03
C LEU A 427 6.66 26.48 -15.21
N ILE A 428 6.67 26.55 -13.88
CA ILE A 428 7.13 25.45 -13.02
C ILE A 428 6.30 24.21 -13.27
N ILE A 429 4.97 24.34 -13.20
CA ILE A 429 4.05 23.22 -13.39
C ILE A 429 4.17 22.63 -14.80
N THR A 430 4.30 23.48 -15.81
CA THR A 430 4.48 23.06 -17.21
C THR A 430 5.77 22.25 -17.38
N ASN A 431 6.89 22.73 -16.84
CA ASN A 431 8.17 22.01 -16.89
C ASN A 431 8.14 20.72 -16.05
N ALA A 432 7.55 20.76 -14.86
CA ALA A 432 7.38 19.58 -14.01
C ALA A 432 6.57 18.49 -14.73
N THR A 433 5.48 18.88 -15.40
CA THR A 433 4.64 17.99 -16.21
C THR A 433 5.41 17.42 -17.38
N ARG A 434 6.20 18.23 -18.10
CA ARG A 434 7.06 17.77 -19.19
C ARG A 434 8.08 16.72 -18.70
N ILE A 435 8.77 16.99 -17.59
CA ILE A 435 9.74 16.07 -17.00
C ILE A 435 9.05 14.77 -16.57
N ALA A 436 7.92 14.86 -15.89
CA ALA A 436 7.15 13.69 -15.46
C ALA A 436 6.68 12.85 -16.65
N ASN A 437 6.19 13.47 -17.73
CA ASN A 437 5.80 12.71 -18.94
C ASN A 437 7.01 12.02 -19.57
N ILE A 438 8.18 12.67 -19.62
CA ILE A 438 9.42 12.05 -20.11
C ILE A 438 9.86 10.88 -19.23
N MET A 439 9.74 10.99 -17.90
CA MET A 439 10.04 9.91 -16.97
C MET A 439 9.09 8.71 -17.20
N ALA A 440 7.79 8.97 -17.41
CA ALA A 440 6.81 7.94 -17.70
C ALA A 440 7.08 7.24 -19.05
N ASP A 441 7.40 8.01 -20.11
CA ASP A 441 7.80 7.48 -21.42
C ASP A 441 9.05 6.58 -21.31
N CYS A 442 9.96 6.90 -20.39
CA CYS A 442 11.15 6.09 -20.13
C CYS A 442 10.88 4.84 -19.29
N ARG A 443 9.61 4.48 -19.05
CA ARG A 443 9.14 3.32 -18.28
C ARG A 443 9.53 3.35 -16.80
N LEU A 444 9.67 4.55 -16.22
CA LEU A 444 9.81 4.69 -14.78
C LEU A 444 8.43 4.61 -14.12
N ASN A 445 8.32 3.90 -13.00
CA ASN A 445 7.07 3.77 -12.26
C ASN A 445 6.80 5.03 -11.43
N ILE A 446 6.31 6.07 -12.11
CA ILE A 446 6.00 7.36 -11.52
C ILE A 446 4.52 7.70 -11.71
N ASN A 447 3.97 8.45 -10.77
CA ASN A 447 2.64 9.04 -10.90
C ASN A 447 2.81 10.53 -11.19
N VAL A 448 2.44 10.94 -12.41
CA VAL A 448 2.62 12.32 -12.91
C VAL A 448 1.97 13.34 -11.98
N ASN A 449 0.74 13.09 -11.54
CA ASN A 449 0.02 14.00 -10.64
C ASN A 449 0.73 14.13 -9.29
N LYS A 450 1.17 13.02 -8.70
CA LYS A 450 1.93 13.03 -7.43
C LYS A 450 3.28 13.73 -7.56
N TYR A 451 3.90 13.70 -8.74
CA TYR A 451 5.14 14.43 -9.00
C TYR A 451 4.89 15.93 -9.01
N ILE A 452 3.86 16.38 -9.73
CA ILE A 452 3.47 17.79 -9.81
C ILE A 452 3.03 18.34 -8.44
N GLU A 453 2.29 17.55 -7.66
CA GLU A 453 1.82 17.89 -6.31
C GLU A 453 2.95 18.22 -5.31
N GLN A 454 4.22 17.91 -5.63
CA GLN A 454 5.37 18.27 -4.81
C GLN A 454 5.67 19.78 -4.85
N PHE A 455 5.33 20.45 -5.96
CA PHE A 455 5.67 21.85 -6.18
C PHE A 455 4.43 22.72 -5.90
N ARG A 456 4.33 23.24 -4.67
CA ARG A 456 3.16 24.02 -4.22
C ARG A 456 3.51 25.48 -3.98
N PRO A 457 2.60 26.42 -4.25
CA PRO A 457 2.85 27.84 -4.02
C PRO A 457 2.70 28.24 -2.54
N THR A 458 2.55 27.30 -1.60
CA THR A 458 2.22 27.57 -0.19
C THR A 458 3.22 28.49 0.50
N MET A 459 4.53 28.30 0.25
CA MET A 459 5.57 29.16 0.82
C MET A 459 5.77 30.44 0.02
N LEU A 460 5.30 30.50 -1.22
CA LEU A 460 5.57 31.60 -2.15
C LEU A 460 5.11 32.97 -1.60
N PRO A 461 3.84 33.19 -1.18
CA PRO A 461 3.42 34.49 -0.64
C PRO A 461 4.06 34.82 0.72
N ILE A 462 4.44 33.79 1.49
CA ILE A 462 5.12 33.96 2.78
C ILE A 462 6.54 34.49 2.56
N VAL A 463 7.28 33.89 1.62
CA VAL A 463 8.63 34.32 1.25
C VAL A 463 8.59 35.70 0.62
N GLU A 464 7.61 35.97 -0.24
CA GLU A 464 7.44 37.28 -0.85
C GLU A 464 7.24 38.38 0.20
N SER A 465 6.30 38.18 1.13
CA SER A 465 6.00 39.11 2.21
C SER A 465 7.19 39.26 3.18
N TRP A 466 7.96 38.19 3.41
CA TRP A 466 9.18 38.26 4.19
C TRP A 466 10.26 39.10 3.51
N CYS A 467 10.45 38.96 2.21
CA CYS A 467 11.38 39.80 1.46
C CYS A 467 10.97 41.29 1.47
N ASP A 468 9.68 41.60 1.65
CA ASP A 468 9.17 42.97 1.82
C ASP A 468 9.41 43.57 3.22
N GLY A 469 10.04 42.82 4.13
CA GLY A 469 10.32 43.31 5.48
C GLY A 469 9.18 43.07 6.49
N MET A 470 8.16 42.29 6.14
CA MET A 470 7.08 41.94 7.08
C MET A 470 7.62 41.26 8.33
N THR A 471 7.04 41.55 9.49
CA THR A 471 7.47 40.90 10.75
C THR A 471 7.02 39.45 10.80
N PHE A 472 7.74 38.60 11.54
CA PHE A 472 7.37 37.18 11.64
C PHE A 472 5.99 36.97 12.28
N ALA A 473 5.61 37.82 13.24
CA ALA A 473 4.29 37.77 13.87
C ALA A 473 3.15 38.01 12.86
N GLN A 474 3.33 38.92 11.91
CA GLN A 474 2.35 39.19 10.85
C GLN A 474 2.27 38.05 9.84
N LEU A 475 3.40 37.42 9.49
CA LEU A 475 3.42 36.26 8.59
C LEU A 475 2.62 35.09 9.14
N ILE A 476 2.74 34.81 10.44
CA ILE A 476 2.02 33.71 11.09
C ILE A 476 0.52 33.97 11.09
N GLN A 477 0.09 35.21 11.35
CA GLN A 477 -1.34 35.55 11.34
C GLN A 477 -2.01 35.32 9.97
N GLY A 478 -1.24 35.41 8.89
CA GLY A 478 -1.72 35.16 7.52
C GLY A 478 -1.52 33.73 7.02
N SER A 479 -0.96 32.81 7.82
CA SER A 479 -0.61 31.45 7.39
C SER A 479 -1.19 30.38 8.31
N GLU A 480 -1.64 29.27 7.74
CA GLU A 480 -2.02 28.08 8.51
C GLU A 480 -0.83 27.18 8.88
N LEU A 481 0.39 27.51 8.43
CA LEU A 481 1.57 26.72 8.70
C LEU A 481 2.05 26.94 10.14
N PHE A 482 2.53 25.86 10.77
CA PHE A 482 3.22 25.97 12.04
C PHE A 482 4.49 26.81 11.89
N GLU A 483 4.80 27.61 12.91
CA GLU A 483 5.93 28.54 12.93
C GLU A 483 7.25 27.80 12.65
N GLY A 484 7.42 26.61 13.25
CA GLY A 484 8.58 25.77 13.03
C GLY A 484 8.70 25.26 11.60
N SER A 485 7.59 25.04 10.89
CA SER A 485 7.59 24.64 9.48
C SER A 485 8.05 25.77 8.58
N ILE A 486 7.61 27.01 8.84
CA ILE A 486 8.08 28.21 8.13
C ILE A 486 9.59 28.40 8.33
N ILE A 487 10.06 28.31 9.59
CA ILE A 487 11.50 28.47 9.90
C ILE A 487 12.35 27.40 9.20
N ARG A 488 11.93 26.13 9.23
CA ARG A 488 12.61 25.04 8.51
C ARG A 488 12.62 25.27 7.00
N GLY A 489 11.47 25.67 6.43
CA GLY A 489 11.34 25.98 5.02
C GLY A 489 12.28 27.11 4.58
N MET A 490 12.37 28.18 5.36
CA MET A 490 13.26 29.32 5.09
C MET A 490 14.75 28.95 5.19
N ARG A 491 15.14 28.10 6.13
CA ARG A 491 16.53 27.60 6.21
C ARG A 491 16.90 26.70 5.03
N ARG A 492 15.97 25.83 4.62
CA ARG A 492 16.15 25.02 3.40
C ARG A 492 16.17 25.90 2.14
N LEU A 493 15.42 27.01 2.13
CA LEU A 493 15.46 27.99 1.06
C LEU A 493 16.79 28.74 1.01
N GLU A 494 17.40 29.09 2.15
CA GLU A 494 18.76 29.63 2.20
C GLU A 494 19.76 28.66 1.55
N GLU A 495 19.71 27.38 1.95
CA GLU A 495 20.58 26.34 1.36
C GLU A 495 20.36 26.21 -0.15
N LEU A 496 19.09 26.20 -0.59
CA LEU A 496 18.75 26.14 -2.01
C LEU A 496 19.26 27.37 -2.77
N LEU A 497 19.10 28.59 -2.24
CA LEU A 497 19.60 29.81 -2.87
C LEU A 497 21.11 29.80 -3.01
N VAL A 498 21.85 29.34 -1.99
CA VAL A 498 23.31 29.18 -2.07
C VAL A 498 23.69 28.21 -3.19
N GLN A 499 23.01 27.06 -3.28
CA GLN A 499 23.26 26.10 -4.37
C GLN A 499 22.89 26.67 -5.75
N MET A 500 21.82 27.47 -5.84
CA MET A 500 21.42 28.15 -7.08
C MET A 500 22.43 29.22 -7.51
N THR A 501 23.05 29.93 -6.56
CA THR A 501 24.17 30.84 -6.81
C THR A 501 25.35 30.07 -7.43
N ASP A 502 25.77 28.97 -6.81
CA ASP A 502 26.92 28.19 -7.29
C ASP A 502 26.64 27.53 -8.65
N ALA A 503 25.44 26.98 -8.84
CA ALA A 503 24.94 26.48 -10.11
C ALA A 503 24.96 27.55 -11.22
N SER A 504 24.56 28.79 -10.89
CA SER A 504 24.56 29.92 -11.85
C SER A 504 25.97 30.37 -12.21
N LYS A 505 26.90 30.38 -11.24
CA LYS A 505 28.34 30.62 -11.49
C LYS A 505 28.91 29.57 -12.43
N PHE A 506 28.59 28.29 -12.19
CA PHE A 506 29.03 27.18 -13.02
C PHE A 506 28.45 27.24 -14.45
N MET A 507 27.19 27.69 -14.58
CA MET A 507 26.55 27.94 -15.86
C MET A 507 27.18 29.11 -16.65
N GLY A 508 27.98 29.95 -15.99
CA GLY A 508 28.60 31.14 -16.60
C GLY A 508 27.66 32.36 -16.65
N ASN A 509 26.67 32.43 -15.76
CA ASN A 509 25.75 33.57 -15.66
C ASN A 509 25.91 34.30 -14.30
N PRO A 510 26.82 35.29 -14.22
CA PRO A 510 27.09 36.01 -12.97
C PRO A 510 25.93 36.88 -12.51
N ASP A 511 25.08 37.36 -13.42
CA ASP A 511 23.91 38.19 -13.08
C ASP A 511 22.86 37.38 -12.32
N LEU A 512 22.60 36.14 -12.75
CA LEU A 512 21.74 35.21 -12.00
C LEU A 512 22.37 34.84 -10.65
N ALA A 513 23.69 34.60 -10.61
CA ALA A 513 24.36 34.30 -9.36
C ALA A 513 24.20 35.44 -8.33
N LYS A 514 24.41 36.69 -8.77
CA LYS A 514 24.21 37.88 -7.93
C LYS A 514 22.75 38.02 -7.48
N LYS A 515 21.78 37.73 -8.35
CA LYS A 515 20.35 37.76 -8.03
C LYS A 515 20.00 36.77 -6.90
N PHE A 516 20.56 35.56 -6.92
CA PHE A 516 20.35 34.58 -5.86
C PHE A 516 21.11 34.95 -4.57
N GLU A 517 22.31 35.54 -4.68
CA GLU A 517 23.05 36.09 -3.52
C GLU A 517 22.25 37.21 -2.83
N GLU A 518 21.66 38.13 -3.60
CA GLU A 518 20.73 39.14 -3.10
C GLU A 518 19.53 38.49 -2.39
N GLY A 519 18.97 37.42 -2.97
CA GLY A 519 17.91 36.62 -2.35
C GLY A 519 18.28 36.09 -0.95
N VAL A 520 19.50 35.56 -0.79
CA VAL A 520 20.01 35.12 0.52
C VAL A 520 20.01 36.28 1.52
N THR A 521 20.47 37.46 1.11
CA THR A 521 20.50 38.63 2.01
C THR A 521 19.11 39.11 2.41
N LEU A 522 18.12 39.02 1.51
CA LEU A 522 16.73 39.41 1.78
C LEU A 522 16.06 38.53 2.83
N ILE A 523 16.30 37.22 2.78
CA ILE A 523 15.67 36.28 3.72
C ILE A 523 16.40 36.24 5.06
N LYS A 524 17.72 36.47 5.08
CA LYS A 524 18.58 36.26 6.26
C LYS A 524 18.48 37.38 7.30
N ARG A 525 17.37 37.43 8.02
CA ARG A 525 17.13 38.40 9.10
C ARG A 525 16.34 37.81 10.28
N ASP A 526 16.38 38.54 11.40
CA ASP A 526 15.55 38.34 12.59
C ASP A 526 15.48 36.89 13.12
N ILE A 527 14.32 36.52 13.66
CA ILE A 527 14.09 35.27 14.41
C ILE A 527 14.32 34.00 13.58
N ILE A 528 14.15 34.06 12.25
CA ILE A 528 14.26 32.89 11.38
C ILE A 528 15.69 32.36 11.37
N PHE A 529 16.67 33.27 11.42
CA PHE A 529 18.10 32.97 11.37
C PHE A 529 18.81 33.17 12.71
N ALA A 530 18.05 33.26 13.80
CA ALA A 530 18.61 33.27 15.14
C ALA A 530 19.50 32.04 15.38
N ALA A 531 20.60 32.24 16.10
CA ALA A 531 21.52 31.16 16.45
C ALA A 531 20.85 30.14 17.37
N SER A 532 21.24 28.87 17.22
CA SER A 532 20.84 27.83 18.15
C SER A 532 21.43 28.12 19.53
N LEU A 533 20.68 27.83 20.61
CA LEU A 533 21.18 27.93 21.98
C LEU A 533 22.29 26.90 22.31
N TYR A 534 22.58 25.99 21.39
CA TYR A 534 23.62 24.95 21.50
C TYR A 534 24.90 25.28 20.74
N ILE A 535 24.95 26.43 20.04
CA ILE A 535 26.15 27.04 19.44
C ILE A 535 26.59 28.16 20.36
#